data_AF-A0A174BTF0-F1
#
_entry.id   AF-A0A174BTF0-F1
#
_cell.length_a   1.000
_cell.length_b   1.000
_cell.length_c   1.000
_cell.angle_alpha   90.00
_cell.angle_beta   90.00
_cell.angle_gamma   90.00
#
_symmetry.space_group_name_H-M   'P 1'
#
loop_
_entity.id
_entity.type
_entity.pdbx_description
1 polymer ?
#
loop_
_entity_poly.entity_id
_entity_poly.type
_entity_poly.pdbx_seq_one_letter_code
_entity_poly.pdbx_strand_id
1 'polypeptide(L)'
;MAFIPGPALLDFLSHLLHTTFITDGRQLQMNQRYVDELRQKYIKNPPEGMTPKLVRNMTDSDLLDMHYFLTEDDDLDDDGWEEGFYIDLF
;
A
#
# COMPACT_ATOMS: atom_id res chain seq x y z
N MET A 1 26.79 25.43 -20.86
CA MET A 1 25.93 25.80 -19.71
C MET A 1 24.56 26.15 -20.29
N ALA A 2 23.54 25.33 -20.04
CA ALA A 2 22.19 25.58 -20.56
C ALA A 2 21.50 26.62 -19.66
N PHE A 3 21.39 27.85 -20.14
CA PHE A 3 20.66 28.92 -19.46
C PHE A 3 19.17 28.73 -19.77
N ILE A 4 18.44 28.16 -18.82
CA ILE A 4 16.98 28.01 -18.94
C ILE A 4 16.37 29.41 -18.67
N PRO A 5 15.63 30.00 -19.61
CA PRO A 5 15.04 31.32 -19.42
C PRO A 5 14.01 31.27 -18.27
N GLY A 6 14.04 32.30 -17.42
CA GLY A 6 13.23 32.43 -16.19
C GLY A 6 11.75 31.99 -16.28
N PRO A 7 10.97 32.30 -17.34
CA PRO A 7 9.59 31.85 -17.44
C PRO A 7 9.44 30.32 -17.57
N ALA A 8 10.39 29.62 -18.19
CA ALA A 8 10.33 28.16 -18.33
C ALA A 8 10.64 27.42 -17.01
N LEU A 9 11.36 28.05 -16.08
CA LEU A 9 11.60 27.49 -14.75
C LEU A 9 10.32 27.50 -13.89
N LEU A 10 9.50 28.53 -14.00
CA LEU A 10 8.24 28.62 -13.27
C LEU A 10 7.21 27.60 -13.78
N ASP A 11 7.15 27.40 -15.10
CA ASP A 11 6.29 26.36 -15.69
C ASP A 11 6.73 24.96 -15.23
N PHE A 12 8.04 24.70 -15.22
CA PHE A 12 8.59 23.42 -14.76
C PHE A 12 8.29 23.16 -13.27
N LEU A 13 8.49 24.15 -12.41
CA LEU A 13 8.17 24.06 -10.98
C LEU A 13 6.67 23.89 -10.73
N SER A 14 5.83 24.53 -11.55
CA SER A 14 4.37 24.38 -11.48
C SER A 14 3.93 22.96 -11.86
N HIS A 15 4.53 22.36 -12.90
CA HIS A 15 4.28 20.97 -13.28
C HIS A 15 4.78 19.96 -12.23
N LEU A 16 5.92 20.25 -11.60
CA LEU A 16 6.48 19.42 -10.53
C LEU A 16 5.57 19.45 -9.29
N LEU A 17 5.15 20.63 -8.85
CA LEU A 17 4.24 20.80 -7.71
C LEU A 17 2.87 20.17 -7.97
N HIS A 18 2.32 20.33 -9.18
CA HIS A 18 1.04 19.73 -9.54
C HIS A 18 1.11 18.21 -9.49
N THR A 19 2.18 17.60 -10.04
CA THR A 19 2.39 16.15 -10.01
C THR A 19 2.56 15.64 -8.59
N THR A 20 3.48 16.23 -7.81
CA THR A 20 3.78 15.77 -6.44
C THR A 20 2.60 15.94 -5.50
N PHE A 21 1.89 17.07 -5.52
CA PHE A 21 0.77 17.32 -4.62
C PHE A 21 -0.45 16.45 -4.94
N ILE A 22 -0.66 16.17 -6.24
CA ILE A 22 -1.73 15.27 -6.71
C ILE A 22 -1.45 13.83 -6.32
N THR A 23 -0.21 13.37 -6.44
CA THR A 23 0.14 11.97 -6.11
C THR A 23 0.26 11.76 -4.61
N ASP A 24 0.83 12.71 -3.85
CA ASP A 24 1.03 12.60 -2.40
C ASP A 24 -0.31 12.64 -1.65
N GLY A 25 -1.15 13.64 -1.92
CA GLY A 25 -2.44 13.80 -1.25
C GLY A 25 -3.46 12.70 -1.60
N ARG A 26 -3.51 12.25 -2.86
CA ARG A 26 -4.44 11.18 -3.27
C ARG A 26 -3.98 9.79 -2.83
N GLN A 27 -2.68 9.49 -2.85
CA GLN A 27 -2.16 8.22 -2.36
C GLN A 27 -2.34 8.10 -0.83
N LEU A 28 -2.03 9.15 -0.06
CA LEU A 28 -2.29 9.16 1.38
C LEU A 28 -3.79 9.00 1.69
N GLN A 29 -4.66 9.65 0.92
CA GLN A 29 -6.11 9.56 1.10
C GLN A 29 -6.69 8.19 0.69
N MET A 30 -6.17 7.57 -0.37
CA MET A 30 -6.52 6.19 -0.75
C MET A 30 -6.04 5.19 0.29
N ASN A 31 -4.82 5.35 0.81
CA ASN A 31 -4.27 4.52 1.88
C ASN A 31 -5.07 4.64 3.18
N GLN A 32 -5.51 5.84 3.56
CA GLN A 32 -6.32 6.03 4.77
C GLN A 32 -7.66 5.29 4.71
N ARG A 33 -8.39 5.38 3.59
CA ARG A 33 -9.68 4.68 3.44
C ARG A 33 -9.50 3.16 3.50
N TYR A 34 -8.45 2.65 2.86
CA TYR A 34 -8.11 1.24 2.89
C TYR A 34 -7.75 0.74 4.30
N VAL A 35 -6.92 1.49 5.02
CA VAL A 35 -6.57 1.18 6.43
C VAL A 35 -7.81 1.19 7.31
N ASP A 36 -8.72 2.16 7.14
CA ASP A 36 -9.95 2.24 7.93
C ASP A 36 -10.86 1.02 7.67
N GLU A 37 -11.00 0.59 6.42
CA GLU A 37 -11.76 -0.61 6.04
C GLU A 37 -11.15 -1.88 6.64
N LEU A 38 -9.82 -2.02 6.56
CA LEU A 38 -9.09 -3.12 7.21
C LEU A 38 -9.30 -3.11 8.73
N ARG A 39 -9.27 -1.94 9.36
CA ARG A 39 -9.46 -1.82 10.81
C ARG A 39 -10.85 -2.29 11.21
N GLN A 40 -11.88 -1.92 10.46
CA GLN A 40 -13.24 -2.42 10.71
C GLN A 40 -13.36 -3.93 10.51
N LYS A 41 -12.72 -4.50 9.47
CA LYS A 41 -12.69 -5.95 9.21
C LYS A 41 -12.12 -6.71 10.41
N TYR A 42 -10.94 -6.31 10.89
CA TYR A 42 -10.25 -6.96 12.00
C TYR A 42 -10.82 -6.61 13.38
N ILE A 43 -11.55 -5.50 13.55
CA ILE A 43 -12.32 -5.24 14.77
C ILE A 43 -13.52 -6.19 14.86
N LYS A 44 -14.19 -6.47 13.73
CA LYS A 44 -15.37 -7.34 13.69
C LYS A 44 -14.99 -8.80 13.86
N ASN A 45 -13.97 -9.26 13.14
CA ASN A 45 -13.39 -10.59 13.26
C ASN A 45 -11.87 -10.46 13.45
N PRO A 46 -11.40 -10.39 14.71
CA PRO A 46 -9.97 -10.31 15.00
C PRO A 46 -9.25 -11.60 14.56
N PRO A 47 -7.99 -11.49 14.11
CA PRO A 47 -7.15 -12.67 13.84
C PRO A 47 -7.04 -13.57 15.06
N GLU A 48 -6.79 -14.86 14.84
CA GLU A 48 -6.58 -15.81 15.93
C GLU A 48 -5.42 -15.34 16.83
N GLY A 49 -5.63 -15.40 18.15
CA GLY A 49 -4.66 -14.88 19.12
C GLY A 49 -4.69 -13.36 19.33
N MET A 50 -5.52 -12.61 18.59
CA MET A 50 -5.72 -11.18 18.78
C MET A 50 -7.08 -10.84 19.38
N THR A 51 -7.16 -9.69 20.05
CA THR A 51 -8.41 -9.14 20.59
C THR A 51 -8.80 -7.88 19.82
N PRO A 52 -10.09 -7.56 19.60
CA PRO A 52 -10.50 -6.36 18.87
C PRO A 52 -9.99 -5.05 19.49
N LYS A 53 -9.80 -5.04 20.82
CA LYS A 53 -9.22 -3.92 21.56
C LYS A 53 -7.74 -3.68 21.18
N LEU A 54 -7.00 -4.75 20.87
CA LEU A 54 -5.63 -4.65 20.41
C LEU A 54 -5.58 -4.02 19.01
N VAL A 55 -6.41 -4.50 18.09
CA VAL A 55 -6.55 -3.96 16.72
C VAL A 55 -6.92 -2.47 16.71
N ARG A 56 -7.79 -2.03 17.63
CA ARG A 56 -8.14 -0.61 17.80
C ARG A 56 -6.96 0.26 18.22
N ASN A 57 -6.01 -0.30 18.95
CA ASN A 57 -4.85 0.42 19.47
C ASN A 57 -3.60 0.31 18.58
N MET A 58 -3.62 -0.56 17.56
CA MET A 58 -2.52 -0.69 16.58
C MET A 58 -2.38 0.59 15.76
N THR A 59 -1.17 0.93 15.31
CA THR A 59 -1.00 2.02 14.34
C THR A 59 -1.43 1.56 12.95
N ASP A 60 -1.64 2.53 12.06
CA ASP A 60 -2.03 2.24 10.68
C ASP A 60 -0.95 1.41 9.96
N SER A 61 0.34 1.63 10.28
CA SER A 61 1.46 0.82 9.79
C SER A 61 1.40 -0.61 10.34
N ASP A 62 1.24 -0.78 11.66
CA ASP A 62 1.20 -2.12 12.27
C ASP A 62 0.04 -2.96 11.72
N LEU A 63 -1.09 -2.31 11.40
CA LEU A 63 -2.25 -2.97 10.82
C LEU A 63 -1.99 -3.44 9.38
N LEU A 64 -1.30 -2.62 8.59
CA LEU A 64 -0.91 -2.96 7.22
C LEU A 64 0.14 -4.06 7.20
N ASP A 65 1.13 -3.99 8.09
CA ASP A 65 2.18 -5.00 8.21
C ASP A 65 1.57 -6.36 8.58
N MET A 66 0.67 -6.39 9.57
CA MET A 66 -0.08 -7.60 9.92
C MET A 66 -0.93 -8.10 8.75
N HIS A 67 -1.65 -7.20 8.07
CA HIS A 67 -2.47 -7.59 6.93
C HIS A 67 -1.63 -8.23 5.82
N TYR A 68 -0.45 -7.69 5.54
CA TYR A 68 0.49 -8.24 4.58
C TYR A 68 0.93 -9.66 4.98
N PHE A 69 1.40 -9.85 6.21
CA PHE A 69 1.79 -11.19 6.70
C PHE A 69 0.65 -12.22 6.65
N LEU A 70 -0.58 -11.80 6.97
CA LEU A 70 -1.74 -12.70 6.94
C LEU A 70 -2.19 -13.03 5.52
N THR A 71 -2.01 -12.11 4.57
CA THR A 71 -2.43 -12.31 3.18
C THR A 71 -1.39 -13.13 2.42
N GLU A 72 -0.10 -12.97 2.71
CA GLU A 72 0.97 -13.82 2.14
C GLU A 72 0.77 -15.32 2.45
N ASP A 73 0.21 -15.67 3.61
CA ASP A 73 -0.10 -17.05 3.97
C ASP A 73 -1.42 -17.56 3.34
N ASP A 74 -2.41 -16.67 3.12
CA ASP A 74 -3.75 -16.99 2.54
C ASP A 74 -3.71 -17.04 0.99
N ASP A 75 -2.76 -16.32 0.36
CA ASP A 75 -2.48 -16.35 -1.08
C ASP A 75 -1.92 -17.72 -1.53
N LEU A 76 -1.68 -18.64 -0.60
CA LEU A 76 -1.35 -20.04 -0.87
C LEU A 76 -2.58 -20.92 -1.11
N ASP A 77 -3.76 -20.48 -0.69
CA ASP A 77 -4.98 -21.31 -0.61
C ASP A 77 -6.08 -20.94 -1.61
N ASP A 78 -6.00 -19.80 -2.33
CA ASP A 78 -6.85 -19.49 -3.50
C ASP A 78 -6.01 -19.63 -4.79
N ASP A 79 -6.04 -20.85 -5.31
CA ASP A 79 -5.91 -21.24 -6.73
C ASP A 79 -4.71 -20.79 -7.60
N GLY A 80 -3.51 -21.39 -7.42
CA GLY A 80 -2.56 -21.37 -8.54
C GLY A 80 -1.09 -21.74 -8.38
N TRP A 81 -0.72 -22.68 -7.51
CA TRP A 81 0.62 -23.30 -7.55
C TRP A 81 0.80 -24.28 -8.75
N GLU A 82 0.32 -23.92 -9.93
CA GLU A 82 0.46 -24.66 -11.19
C GLU A 82 1.31 -23.87 -12.19
N GLU A 83 2.47 -23.37 -11.77
CA GLU A 83 3.58 -23.20 -12.72
C GLU A 83 4.89 -23.44 -11.96
N GLY A 84 5.08 -24.70 -11.58
CA GLY A 84 6.41 -25.23 -11.43
C GLY A 84 7.21 -24.85 -12.66
N PHE A 85 8.18 -23.96 -12.49
CA PHE A 85 9.18 -23.71 -13.51
C PHE A 85 9.79 -25.06 -13.90
N TYR A 86 9.39 -25.61 -15.05
CA TYR A 86 10.11 -26.71 -15.67
C TYR A 86 11.47 -26.16 -16.09
N ILE A 87 12.43 -26.27 -15.18
CA ILE A 87 13.85 -26.23 -15.52
C ILE A 87 14.21 -27.54 -16.21
N ASP A 88 13.72 -27.73 -17.44
CA ASP A 88 14.28 -28.76 -18.32
C ASP A 88 15.61 -28.23 -18.89
N LEU A 89 16.65 -28.36 -18.05
CA LEU A 89 18.05 -28.30 -18.47
C LEU A 89 18.48 -29.72 -18.84
N PHE A 90 18.17 -30.18 -20.07
CA PHE A 90 18.95 -31.22 -20.76
C PHE A 90 18.74 -31.20 -22.27
#